data_AF-A0A3N7F830-F1
#
_entry.id   AF-A0A3N7F830-F1
#
_cell.length_a   1.000
_cell.length_b   1.000
_cell.length_c   1.000
_cell.angle_alpha   90.00
_cell.angle_beta   90.00
_cell.angle_gamma   90.00
#
_symmetry.space_group_name_H-M   'P 1'
#
loop_
_entity.id
_entity.type
_entity.pdbx_description
1 polymer ?
#
loop_
_entity_poly.entity_id
_entity_poly.type
_entity_poly.pdbx_seq_one_letter_code
_entity_poly.pdbx_strand_id
1 'polypeptide(L)'
;MKIKKNRKEIQETTFSKFTEEELADAFVFPSDKVLTAKEKKEDSDFWTARRKQFENRTPIQKMYSRLLQLKFQLEDYVNSDQYKEALNFGYFLNEYVSRQDKKDKQFAEEVDVTPAVLSQYINNHRKPKDEFVIRLELHSNGMIPAISWFKVIQKDKEHEIMTNQELREEESKHVKNRLEFAY
;
A
#
# COMPACT_ATOMS: atom_id res chain seq x y z
N MET A 1 11.97 -29.79 -16.95
CA MET A 1 12.27 -28.42 -16.46
C MET A 1 11.41 -28.15 -15.23
N LYS A 2 11.99 -28.18 -14.01
CA LYS A 2 11.25 -27.98 -12.75
C LYS A 2 11.40 -26.53 -12.30
N ILE A 3 10.29 -25.81 -12.19
CA ILE A 3 10.23 -24.42 -11.71
C ILE A 3 10.28 -24.45 -10.18
N LYS A 4 11.34 -23.91 -9.57
CA LYS A 4 11.43 -23.69 -8.12
C LYS A 4 10.71 -22.39 -7.77
N LYS A 5 9.65 -22.47 -6.95
CA LYS A 5 9.00 -21.31 -6.30
C LYS A 5 9.74 -21.02 -4.98
N ASN A 6 10.34 -19.83 -4.87
CA ASN A 6 10.87 -19.30 -3.61
C ASN A 6 9.71 -18.95 -2.67
N ARG A 7 9.44 -19.77 -1.65
CA ARG A 7 8.64 -19.37 -0.47
C ARG A 7 9.61 -18.80 0.56
N LYS A 8 9.35 -17.59 1.06
CA LYS A 8 10.05 -17.02 2.21
C LYS A 8 9.84 -17.95 3.41
N GLU A 9 10.93 -18.26 4.12
CA GLU A 9 10.90 -19.06 5.35
C GLU A 9 10.02 -18.35 6.39
N ILE A 10 8.99 -19.06 6.85
CA ILE A 10 8.11 -18.62 7.91
C ILE A 10 8.91 -18.80 9.21
N GLN A 11 9.17 -17.72 9.94
CA GLN A 11 9.82 -17.82 11.25
C GLN A 11 8.91 -18.61 12.19
N GLU A 12 9.38 -19.78 12.64
CA GLU A 12 8.66 -20.60 13.61
C GLU A 12 8.49 -19.80 14.92
N THR A 13 7.25 -19.47 15.26
CA THR A 13 6.97 -18.83 16.54
C THR A 13 7.18 -19.87 17.63
N THR A 14 8.11 -19.63 18.55
CA THR A 14 8.40 -20.58 19.64
C THR A 14 7.24 -20.57 20.65
N PHE A 15 6.38 -21.58 20.57
CA PHE A 15 5.19 -21.74 21.44
C PHE A 15 5.51 -21.95 22.93
N SER A 16 6.79 -22.09 23.29
CA SER A 16 7.25 -22.33 24.67
C SER A 16 7.01 -21.17 25.64
N LYS A 17 6.54 -20.02 25.15
CA LYS A 17 6.29 -18.81 25.94
C LYS A 17 4.84 -18.68 26.42
N PHE A 18 3.95 -19.55 25.95
CA PHE A 18 2.51 -19.47 26.23
C PHE A 18 2.08 -20.67 27.06
N THR A 19 1.11 -20.45 27.94
CA THR A 19 0.48 -21.54 28.69
C THR A 19 -0.39 -22.40 27.79
N GLU A 20 -0.68 -23.64 28.21
CA GLU A 20 -1.54 -24.55 27.44
C GLU A 20 -2.95 -23.99 27.22
N GLU A 21 -3.48 -23.23 28.17
CA GLU A 21 -4.77 -22.53 28.06
C GLU A 21 -4.70 -21.36 27.07
N GLU A 22 -3.65 -20.54 27.11
CA GLU A 22 -3.44 -19.45 26.14
C GLU A 22 -3.23 -19.97 24.72
N LEU A 23 -2.57 -21.11 24.56
CA LEU A 23 -2.45 -21.79 23.27
C LEU A 23 -3.83 -22.30 22.81
N ALA A 24 -4.62 -22.92 23.67
CA ALA A 24 -5.94 -23.42 23.32
C ALA A 24 -6.92 -22.31 22.90
N ASP A 25 -6.88 -21.15 23.57
CA ASP A 25 -7.72 -19.99 23.24
C ASP A 25 -7.24 -19.24 21.99
N ALA A 26 -5.94 -19.26 21.70
CA ALA A 26 -5.36 -18.58 20.53
C ALA A 26 -5.41 -19.43 19.24
N PHE A 27 -5.58 -20.75 19.34
CA PHE A 27 -5.51 -21.65 18.19
C PHE A 27 -6.86 -21.78 17.45
N VAL A 28 -6.97 -21.12 16.30
CA VAL A 28 -7.88 -21.55 15.23
C VAL A 28 -7.18 -22.65 14.44
N PHE A 29 -7.23 -23.90 14.89
CA PHE A 29 -6.76 -25.03 14.10
C PHE A 29 -7.65 -25.19 12.85
N PRO A 30 -7.09 -25.31 11.63
CA PRO A 30 -7.79 -26.01 10.55
C PRO A 30 -8.14 -27.39 11.09
N SER A 31 -9.42 -27.74 11.16
CA SER A 31 -9.78 -29.06 11.68
C SER A 31 -9.22 -30.13 10.74
N ASP A 32 -8.22 -30.90 11.19
CA ASP A 32 -7.76 -32.12 10.51
C ASP A 32 -8.86 -33.20 10.43
N LYS A 33 -9.99 -32.98 11.11
CA LYS A 33 -11.17 -33.83 11.08
C LYS A 33 -12.02 -33.55 9.84
N VAL A 34 -12.47 -34.63 9.19
CA VAL A 34 -13.49 -34.56 8.16
C VAL A 34 -14.73 -33.92 8.77
N LEU A 35 -15.10 -32.72 8.29
CA LEU A 35 -16.31 -32.01 8.70
C LEU A 35 -17.51 -32.97 8.64
N THR A 36 -18.29 -32.99 9.71
CA THR A 36 -19.58 -33.68 9.74
C THR A 36 -20.51 -33.12 8.67
N ALA A 37 -21.53 -33.87 8.26
CA ALA A 37 -22.49 -33.39 7.26
C ALA A 37 -23.17 -32.07 7.68
N LYS A 38 -23.34 -31.86 8.99
CA LYS A 38 -23.88 -30.62 9.57
C LYS A 38 -22.90 -29.46 9.41
N GLU A 39 -21.64 -29.64 9.79
CA GLU A 39 -20.61 -28.59 9.69
C GLU A 39 -20.30 -28.22 8.22
N LYS A 40 -20.32 -29.18 7.30
CA LYS A 40 -20.19 -28.90 5.85
C LYS A 40 -21.33 -28.02 5.33
N LYS A 41 -22.55 -28.26 5.84
CA LYS A 41 -23.72 -27.46 5.48
C LYS A 41 -23.61 -26.06 6.07
N GLU A 42 -23.22 -25.93 7.33
CA GLU A 42 -23.02 -24.64 8.02
C GLU A 42 -21.93 -23.79 7.34
N ASP A 43 -20.81 -24.40 6.93
CA ASP A 43 -19.75 -23.70 6.16
C ASP A 43 -20.26 -23.23 4.79
N SER A 44 -20.96 -24.11 4.06
CA SER A 44 -21.60 -23.73 2.78
C SER A 44 -22.61 -22.58 2.95
N ASP A 45 -23.42 -22.63 4.01
CA ASP A 45 -24.40 -21.59 4.33
C ASP A 45 -23.71 -20.26 4.69
N PHE A 46 -22.61 -20.31 5.45
CA PHE A 46 -21.76 -19.14 5.75
C PHE A 46 -21.19 -18.51 4.48
N TRP A 47 -20.58 -19.30 3.59
CA TRP A 47 -20.04 -18.79 2.32
C TRP A 47 -21.13 -18.22 1.41
N THR A 48 -22.30 -18.85 1.39
CA THR A 48 -23.46 -18.35 0.63
C THR A 48 -23.95 -17.02 1.20
N ALA A 49 -24.11 -16.91 2.53
CA ALA A 49 -24.51 -15.68 3.20
C ALA A 49 -23.49 -14.57 2.98
N ARG A 50 -22.19 -14.90 3.09
CA ARG A 50 -21.09 -13.97 2.82
C ARG A 50 -21.13 -13.48 1.38
N ARG A 51 -21.29 -14.37 0.40
CA ARG A 51 -21.40 -14.00 -1.02
C ARG A 51 -22.58 -13.07 -1.27
N LYS A 52 -23.76 -13.37 -0.72
CA LYS A 52 -24.94 -12.49 -0.79
C LYS A 52 -24.64 -11.09 -0.23
N GLN A 53 -23.94 -11.00 0.91
CA GLN A 53 -23.55 -9.71 1.44
C GLN A 53 -22.56 -8.95 0.54
N PHE A 54 -21.64 -9.64 -0.13
CA PHE A 54 -20.73 -9.02 -1.11
C PHE A 54 -21.48 -8.51 -2.34
N GLU A 55 -22.43 -9.30 -2.86
CA GLU A 55 -23.25 -8.95 -4.02
C GLU A 55 -24.13 -7.72 -3.73
N ASN A 56 -24.71 -7.66 -2.53
CA ASN A 56 -25.63 -6.61 -2.10
C ASN A 56 -24.97 -5.31 -1.61
N ARG A 57 -23.65 -5.15 -1.80
CA ARG A 57 -22.96 -3.89 -1.41
C ARG A 57 -23.41 -2.72 -2.27
N THR A 58 -23.68 -1.59 -1.61
CA THR A 58 -23.92 -0.33 -2.31
C THR A 58 -22.67 0.14 -3.06
N PRO A 59 -22.81 0.98 -4.10
CA PRO A 59 -21.66 1.55 -4.80
C PRO A 59 -20.68 2.27 -3.85
N ILE A 60 -21.18 3.02 -2.88
CA ILE A 60 -20.37 3.72 -1.88
C ILE A 60 -19.58 2.74 -1.01
N GLN A 61 -20.18 1.63 -0.56
CA GLN A 61 -19.47 0.60 0.21
C GLN A 61 -18.38 -0.09 -0.62
N LYS A 62 -18.62 -0.30 -1.92
CA LYS A 62 -17.62 -0.83 -2.84
C LYS A 62 -16.45 0.14 -3.01
N MET A 63 -16.74 1.42 -3.24
CA MET A 63 -15.73 2.49 -3.32
C MET A 63 -14.91 2.58 -2.03
N TYR A 64 -15.58 2.62 -0.87
CA TYR A 64 -14.93 2.65 0.44
C TYR A 64 -13.96 1.47 0.62
N SER A 65 -14.40 0.25 0.28
CA SER A 65 -13.56 -0.95 0.38
C SER A 65 -12.32 -0.86 -0.52
N ARG A 66 -12.47 -0.34 -1.75
CA ARG A 66 -11.37 -0.16 -2.70
C ARG A 66 -10.39 0.92 -2.22
N LEU A 67 -10.87 2.02 -1.66
CA LEU A 67 -10.01 3.06 -1.10
C LEU A 67 -9.28 2.59 0.15
N LEU A 68 -9.94 1.81 1.01
CA LEU A 68 -9.31 1.20 2.17
C LEU A 68 -8.21 0.21 1.75
N GLN A 69 -8.44 -0.58 0.71
CA GLN A 69 -7.40 -1.41 0.11
C GLN A 69 -6.22 -0.56 -0.39
N LEU A 70 -6.47 0.60 -1.00
CA LEU A 70 -5.40 1.49 -1.50
C LEU A 70 -4.54 1.98 -0.34
N LYS A 71 -5.20 2.41 0.74
CA LYS A 71 -4.54 2.85 1.96
C LYS A 71 -3.55 1.81 2.47
N PHE A 72 -3.99 0.57 2.65
CA PHE A 72 -3.11 -0.49 3.15
C PHE A 72 -1.98 -0.83 2.17
N GLN A 73 -2.25 -0.86 0.86
CA GLN A 73 -1.21 -1.06 -0.15
C GLN A 73 -0.14 0.04 -0.10
N LEU A 74 -0.57 1.29 0.10
CA LEU A 74 0.30 2.44 0.22
C LEU A 74 1.12 2.37 1.52
N GLU A 75 0.48 2.09 2.65
CA GLU A 75 1.14 1.93 3.96
C GLU A 75 2.16 0.78 3.94
N ASP A 76 1.79 -0.37 3.40
CA ASP A 76 2.69 -1.53 3.24
C ASP A 76 3.90 -1.17 2.39
N TYR A 77 3.70 -0.44 1.28
CA TYR A 77 4.80 -0.01 0.44
C TYR A 77 5.73 0.95 1.17
N VAL A 78 5.16 1.99 1.78
CA VAL A 78 5.90 3.01 2.54
C VAL A 78 6.73 2.40 3.67
N ASN A 79 6.19 1.41 4.36
CA ASN A 79 6.87 0.72 5.47
C ASN A 79 7.83 -0.39 5.00
N SER A 80 7.90 -0.68 3.71
CA SER A 80 8.82 -1.68 3.17
C SER A 80 10.20 -1.09 2.90
N ASP A 81 11.26 -1.86 3.14
CA ASP A 81 12.63 -1.45 2.81
C ASP A 81 12.93 -1.52 1.30
N GLN A 82 12.04 -2.13 0.51
CA GLN A 82 12.26 -2.35 -0.91
C GLN A 82 11.66 -1.23 -1.75
N TYR A 83 12.53 -0.46 -2.42
CA TYR A 83 12.10 0.47 -3.46
C TYR A 83 11.53 -0.29 -4.67
N LYS A 84 10.38 0.18 -5.18
CA LYS A 84 9.73 -0.36 -6.38
C LYS A 84 9.30 0.81 -7.26
N GLU A 85 10.02 1.03 -8.35
CA GLU A 85 9.75 2.14 -9.29
C GLU A 85 8.30 2.15 -9.82
N ALA A 86 7.69 0.98 -10.00
CA ALA A 86 6.30 0.85 -10.43
C ALA A 86 5.28 1.37 -9.39
N LEU A 87 5.66 1.44 -8.11
CA LEU A 87 4.83 1.92 -7.00
C LEU A 87 5.21 3.37 -6.63
N ASN A 88 5.33 4.24 -7.64
CA ASN A 88 5.59 5.66 -7.43
C ASN A 88 4.30 6.44 -7.09
N PHE A 89 4.46 7.74 -6.78
CA PHE A 89 3.33 8.61 -6.47
C PHE A 89 2.23 8.62 -7.55
N GLY A 90 2.63 8.65 -8.84
CA GLY A 90 1.71 8.66 -9.97
C GLY A 90 0.83 7.42 -10.05
N TYR A 91 1.40 6.24 -9.75
CA TYR A 91 0.66 4.99 -9.63
C TYR A 91 -0.44 5.08 -8.55
N PHE A 92 -0.09 5.47 -7.32
CA PHE A 92 -1.07 5.54 -6.23
C PHE A 92 -2.14 6.62 -6.48
N LEU A 93 -1.76 7.75 -7.10
CA LEU A 93 -2.71 8.78 -7.50
C LEU A 93 -3.70 8.27 -8.54
N ASN A 94 -3.22 7.56 -9.57
CA ASN A 94 -4.08 6.97 -10.59
C ASN A 94 -5.06 5.94 -9.99
N GLU A 95 -4.56 5.07 -9.10
CA GLU A 95 -5.40 4.13 -8.35
C GLU A 95 -6.45 4.85 -7.49
N TYR A 96 -6.09 5.97 -6.87
CA TYR A 96 -7.03 6.77 -6.09
C TYR A 96 -8.15 7.38 -6.93
N VAL A 97 -7.82 7.95 -8.09
CA VAL A 97 -8.80 8.56 -9.00
C VAL A 97 -9.72 7.50 -9.59
N SER A 98 -9.14 6.42 -10.14
CA SER A 98 -9.89 5.36 -10.83
C SER A 98 -10.86 4.60 -9.91
N ARG A 99 -10.51 4.39 -8.63
CA ARG A 99 -11.36 3.67 -7.65
C ARG A 99 -12.65 4.41 -7.27
N GLN A 100 -12.76 5.69 -7.63
CA GLN A 100 -13.92 6.53 -7.37
C GLN A 100 -14.91 6.59 -8.55
N ASP A 101 -14.63 5.86 -9.63
CA ASP A 101 -15.45 5.83 -10.86
C ASP A 101 -15.69 7.25 -11.45
N LYS A 102 -14.74 8.17 -11.25
CA LYS A 102 -14.78 9.55 -11.75
C LYS A 102 -13.86 9.72 -12.97
N LYS A 103 -14.18 10.69 -13.82
CA LYS A 103 -13.27 11.13 -14.89
C LYS A 103 -12.17 12.02 -14.31
N ASP A 104 -10.95 11.93 -14.84
CA ASP A 104 -9.81 12.74 -14.41
C ASP A 104 -10.11 14.24 -14.37
N LYS A 105 -10.86 14.76 -15.36
CA LYS A 105 -11.26 16.17 -15.40
C LYS A 105 -12.11 16.56 -14.17
N GLN A 106 -13.06 15.72 -13.80
CA GLN A 106 -13.92 15.97 -12.64
C GLN A 106 -13.09 15.93 -11.35
N PHE A 107 -12.22 14.94 -11.21
CA PHE A 107 -11.34 14.87 -10.04
C PHE A 107 -10.41 16.08 -9.95
N ALA A 108 -9.84 16.52 -11.08
CA ALA A 108 -8.98 17.70 -11.14
C ALA A 108 -9.69 18.95 -10.59
N GLU A 109 -10.95 19.16 -10.97
CA GLU A 109 -11.79 20.25 -10.46
C GLU A 109 -12.04 20.13 -8.94
N GLU A 110 -12.30 18.92 -8.43
CA GLU A 110 -12.55 18.66 -6.99
C GLU A 110 -11.34 18.92 -6.09
N VAL A 111 -10.12 18.77 -6.61
CA VAL A 111 -8.87 19.02 -5.87
C VAL A 111 -8.14 20.28 -6.34
N ASP A 112 -8.85 21.15 -7.07
CA ASP A 112 -8.37 22.47 -7.52
C ASP A 112 -7.03 22.41 -8.29
N VAL A 113 -6.93 21.50 -9.26
CA VAL A 113 -5.80 21.41 -10.20
C VAL A 113 -6.29 21.39 -11.65
N THR A 114 -5.45 21.81 -12.58
CA THR A 114 -5.79 21.66 -14.00
C THR A 114 -5.65 20.21 -14.43
N PRO A 115 -6.44 19.72 -15.41
CA PRO A 115 -6.30 18.36 -15.94
C PRO A 115 -4.90 18.05 -16.47
N ALA A 116 -4.22 19.04 -17.03
CA ALA A 116 -2.84 18.91 -17.50
C ALA A 116 -1.86 18.66 -16.33
N VAL A 117 -2.02 19.38 -15.22
CA VAL A 117 -1.19 19.20 -14.02
C VAL A 117 -1.46 17.83 -13.39
N LEU A 118 -2.73 17.43 -13.28
CA LEU A 118 -3.09 16.10 -12.80
C LEU A 118 -2.45 14.99 -13.64
N SER A 119 -2.51 15.12 -14.98
CA SER A 119 -1.88 14.17 -15.90
C SER A 119 -0.36 14.11 -15.71
N GLN A 120 0.30 15.24 -15.50
CA GLN A 120 1.75 15.27 -15.21
C GLN A 120 2.09 14.58 -13.88
N TYR A 121 1.23 14.68 -12.86
CA TYR A 121 1.40 13.96 -11.60
C TYR A 121 1.21 12.46 -11.76
N ILE A 122 0.15 12.04 -12.45
CA ILE A 122 -0.14 10.62 -12.73
C ILE A 122 1.00 9.97 -13.52
N ASN A 123 1.54 10.67 -14.51
CA ASN A 123 2.61 10.16 -15.36
C ASN A 123 4.02 10.41 -14.80
N ASN A 124 4.15 10.85 -13.54
CA ASN A 124 5.41 11.14 -12.86
C ASN A 124 6.33 12.13 -13.61
N HIS A 125 5.77 12.97 -14.49
CA HIS A 125 6.49 14.05 -15.19
C HIS A 125 6.69 15.28 -14.32
N ARG A 126 5.92 15.39 -13.23
CA ARG A 126 6.01 16.50 -12.27
C ARG A 126 5.85 15.96 -10.86
N LYS A 127 6.67 16.43 -9.93
CA LYS A 127 6.47 16.15 -8.50
C LYS A 127 5.31 17.00 -7.95
N PRO A 128 4.40 16.40 -7.16
CA PRO A 128 3.31 17.13 -6.53
C PRO A 128 3.86 18.13 -5.50
N LYS A 129 3.11 19.20 -5.27
CA LYS A 129 3.40 20.12 -4.17
C LYS A 129 2.68 19.66 -2.89
N ASP A 130 3.13 20.16 -1.75
CA ASP A 130 2.55 19.84 -0.44
C ASP A 130 1.06 20.20 -0.37
N GLU A 131 0.64 21.31 -0.99
CA GLU A 131 -0.77 21.71 -1.01
C GLU A 131 -1.64 20.67 -1.73
N PHE A 132 -1.12 20.05 -2.79
CA PHE A 132 -1.85 18.99 -3.50
C PHE A 132 -1.98 17.74 -2.63
N VAL A 133 -0.92 17.37 -1.91
CA VAL A 133 -0.93 16.23 -0.99
C VAL A 133 -1.93 16.44 0.16
N ILE A 134 -2.00 17.64 0.71
CA ILE A 134 -2.99 18.00 1.74
C ILE A 134 -4.42 17.91 1.17
N ARG A 135 -4.64 18.38 -0.07
CA ARG A 135 -5.95 18.26 -0.72
C ARG A 135 -6.38 16.80 -0.92
N LEU A 136 -5.46 15.87 -1.20
CA LEU A 136 -5.77 14.44 -1.26
C LEU A 136 -6.26 13.90 0.08
N GLU A 137 -5.63 14.30 1.19
CA GLU A 137 -6.10 13.94 2.53
C GLU A 137 -7.53 14.44 2.76
N LEU A 138 -7.76 15.74 2.52
CA LEU A 138 -9.08 16.37 2.71
C LEU A 138 -10.15 15.73 1.83
N HIS A 139 -9.83 15.47 0.56
CA HIS A 139 -10.73 14.80 -0.38
C HIS A 139 -11.03 13.35 0.04
N SER A 140 -10.07 12.66 0.68
CA SER A 140 -10.27 11.33 1.26
C SER A 140 -10.98 11.35 2.62
N ASN A 141 -11.37 12.52 3.13
CA ASN A 141 -11.88 12.72 4.49
C ASN A 141 -10.96 12.12 5.56
N GLY A 142 -9.64 12.32 5.40
CA GLY A 142 -8.61 11.81 6.30
C GLY A 142 -8.37 10.29 6.22
N MET A 143 -9.03 9.56 5.30
CA MET A 143 -8.82 8.12 5.15
C MET A 143 -7.36 7.80 4.84
N ILE A 144 -6.75 8.55 3.91
CA ILE A 144 -5.34 8.46 3.55
C ILE A 144 -4.66 9.77 3.97
N PRO A 145 -3.92 9.79 5.09
CA PRO A 145 -3.24 10.97 5.57
C PRO A 145 -2.24 11.54 4.56
N ALA A 146 -2.05 12.86 4.56
CA ALA A 146 -1.07 13.57 3.73
C ALA A 146 0.35 13.02 3.94
N ILE A 147 0.69 12.65 5.18
CA ILE A 147 1.99 12.06 5.49
C ILE A 147 2.23 10.73 4.75
N SER A 148 1.19 9.95 4.51
CA SER A 148 1.31 8.67 3.80
C SER A 148 1.66 8.92 2.33
N TRP A 149 0.96 9.86 1.68
CA TRP A 149 1.28 10.31 0.32
C TRP A 149 2.69 10.90 0.21
N PHE A 150 3.09 11.71 1.18
CA PHE A 150 4.41 12.32 1.24
C PHE A 150 5.52 11.27 1.31
N LYS A 151 5.35 10.24 2.16
CA LYS A 151 6.33 9.15 2.27
C LYS A 151 6.52 8.36 0.96
N VAL A 152 5.48 8.24 0.13
CA VAL A 152 5.64 7.65 -1.21
C VAL A 152 6.57 8.51 -2.07
N ILE A 153 6.37 9.83 -2.06
CA ILE A 153 7.22 10.77 -2.80
C ILE A 153 8.67 10.71 -2.27
N GLN A 154 8.84 10.59 -0.95
CA GLN A 154 10.16 10.45 -0.33
C GLN A 154 10.89 9.19 -0.78
N LYS A 155 10.21 8.05 -0.92
CA LYS A 155 10.86 6.81 -1.40
C LYS A 155 11.52 6.96 -2.77
N ASP A 156 10.87 7.67 -3.70
CA ASP A 156 11.48 7.98 -5.01
C ASP A 156 12.75 8.82 -4.82
N LYS A 157 12.70 9.82 -3.93
CA LYS A 157 13.83 10.72 -3.70
C LYS A 157 14.99 10.04 -2.97
N GLU A 158 14.69 9.19 -1.99
CA GLU A 158 15.67 8.36 -1.30
C GLU A 158 16.44 7.50 -2.30
N HIS A 159 15.71 6.80 -3.17
CA HIS A 159 16.34 5.98 -4.21
C HIS A 159 17.23 6.80 -5.15
N GLU A 160 16.75 7.95 -5.63
CA GLU A 160 17.53 8.87 -6.47
C GLU A 160 18.83 9.30 -5.77
N ILE A 161 18.77 9.74 -4.52
CA ILE A 161 19.94 10.17 -3.74
C ILE A 161 20.93 9.01 -3.50
N MET A 162 20.41 7.81 -3.22
CA MET A 162 21.23 6.64 -2.94
C MET A 162 21.96 6.10 -4.16
N THR A 163 21.36 6.24 -5.35
CA THR A 163 21.84 5.59 -6.58
C THR A 163 22.52 6.54 -7.56
N ASN A 164 22.32 7.85 -7.43
CA ASN A 164 22.91 8.82 -8.34
C ASN A 164 24.41 9.03 -8.06
N GLN A 165 25.23 8.24 -8.75
CA GLN A 165 26.68 8.27 -8.62
C GLN A 165 27.30 9.51 -9.30
N GLU A 166 26.74 9.95 -10.44
CA GLU A 166 27.24 11.13 -11.16
C GLU A 166 27.13 12.38 -10.28
N LEU A 167 25.96 12.61 -9.69
CA LEU A 167 25.76 13.71 -8.73
C LEU A 167 26.71 13.58 -7.54
N ARG A 168 26.96 12.36 -7.07
CA ARG A 168 27.88 12.14 -5.94
C ARG A 168 29.31 12.53 -6.30
N GLU A 169 29.76 12.26 -7.54
CA GLU A 169 31.08 12.64 -8.03
C GLU A 169 31.20 14.16 -8.22
N GLU A 170 30.16 14.80 -8.76
CA GLU A 170 30.09 16.26 -8.90
C GLU A 170 30.17 16.96 -7.55
N GLU A 171 29.29 16.57 -6.62
CA GLU A 171 29.22 17.17 -5.28
C GLU A 171 30.46 16.88 -4.43
N SER A 172 31.16 15.77 -4.69
CA SER A 172 32.39 15.40 -3.98
C SER A 172 33.50 16.46 -4.09
N LYS A 173 33.50 17.25 -5.18
CA LYS A 173 34.46 18.33 -5.46
C LYS A 173 34.22 19.57 -4.59
N HIS A 174 33.00 19.74 -4.08
CA HIS A 174 32.62 20.85 -3.22
C HIS A 174 32.95 20.60 -1.73
N VAL A 175 33.25 19.35 -1.36
CA VAL A 175 33.56 18.96 0.03
C VAL A 175 35.06 19.02 0.31
N LYS A 176 35.45 19.79 1.34
CA LYS A 176 36.83 19.89 1.85
C LYS A 176 36.91 19.31 3.26
N ASN A 177 38.08 18.83 3.68
CA ASN A 177 38.34 18.30 5.04
C ASN A 177 37.33 17.21 5.46
N ARG A 178 37.26 16.11 4.69
CA ARG A 178 36.38 14.99 4.99
C ARG A 178 36.75 14.38 6.35
N LEU A 179 35.74 14.01 7.13
CA LEU A 179 35.95 13.25 8.36
C LEU A 179 36.55 11.88 8.00
N GLU A 180 37.63 11.49 8.67
CA GLU A 180 38.34 10.22 8.40
C GLU A 180 37.75 9.02 9.15
N PHE A 181 36.62 9.21 9.85
CA PHE A 181 35.94 8.14 10.56
C PHE A 181 34.98 7.43 9.60
N ALA A 182 35.19 6.13 9.38
CA ALA A 182 34.19 5.26 8.78
C ALA A 182 33.23 4.76 9.87
N TYR A 183 31.93 4.80 9.58
CA TYR A 183 30.88 4.10 10.34
C TYR A 183 30.19 3.10 9.42
#